data_AF-A0AAD9VTJ7-F1
#
_entry.id   AF-A0AAD9VTJ7-F1
#
_cell.length_a   1.000
_cell.length_b   1.000
_cell.length_c   1.000
_cell.angle_alpha   90.00
_cell.angle_beta   90.00
_cell.angle_gamma   90.00
#
_symmetry.space_group_name_H-M   'P 1'
#
loop_
_entity.id
_entity.type
_entity.pdbx_description
1 polymer ?
#
loop_
_entity_poly.entity_id
_entity_poly.type
_entity_poly.pdbx_seq_one_letter_code
_entity_poly.pdbx_strand_id
1 'polypeptide(L)'
;MLVVRTHGLFLFSEPRNPKEPQNLTLSGARLVGGKLRINLRWIKPASDVPITFYKVFWSRRIHGPTNDSVLVYHRTVLKDKTCYELKNLEPKCQYFLQVQAVALYGGRRLASRKASKVFNATDYMAFADVGRRSRRCERYHGGLHVRRMICHCGDVKVRLVWSIDQDAKMYNVSWKEESCSLPYDENSQSRNRILWKVVQTPHYDLRHLRQDCTYSVNVRNIYAGERRDEHGSSIEFFAIGCQQDREEKRWKYSSKKGAQCKKKTDRNRKYSEATD
;
A
#
# COMPACT_ATOMS: atom_id res chain seq x y z
N MET A 1 -12.17 -8.87 -29.06
CA MET A 1 -12.83 -8.92 -30.38
C MET A 1 -14.21 -8.34 -30.17
N LEU A 2 -14.47 -7.12 -30.65
CA LEU A 2 -15.80 -6.52 -30.60
C LEU A 2 -16.37 -6.58 -32.01
N VAL A 3 -17.42 -7.38 -32.17
CA VAL A 3 -18.13 -7.54 -33.43
C VAL A 3 -19.31 -6.58 -33.41
N VAL A 4 -19.26 -5.53 -34.23
CA VAL A 4 -20.44 -4.69 -34.51
C VAL A 4 -20.94 -5.08 -35.88
N ARG A 5 -22.20 -5.52 -35.93
CA ARG A 5 -22.82 -6.09 -37.13
C ARG A 5 -23.58 -4.99 -37.87
N THR A 6 -23.01 -4.52 -38.98
CA THR A 6 -23.75 -3.75 -39.99
C THR A 6 -23.35 -4.25 -41.36
N HIS A 7 -24.33 -4.80 -42.07
CA HIS A 7 -24.34 -5.15 -43.50
C HIS A 7 -22.99 -5.14 -44.25
N GLY A 8 -22.44 -6.32 -44.48
CA GLY A 8 -21.67 -6.60 -45.71
C GLY A 8 -20.21 -6.16 -45.79
N LEU A 9 -19.59 -5.59 -44.74
CA LEU A 9 -18.15 -5.30 -44.73
C LEU A 9 -17.57 -5.48 -43.32
N PHE A 10 -16.63 -6.42 -43.16
CA PHE A 10 -15.79 -6.51 -41.96
C PHE A 10 -14.78 -5.35 -41.95
N LEU A 11 -15.19 -4.19 -41.47
CA LEU A 11 -14.26 -3.11 -41.18
C LEU A 11 -13.50 -3.45 -39.90
N PHE A 12 -12.30 -4.01 -40.04
CA PHE A 12 -11.34 -4.10 -38.95
C PHE A 12 -10.88 -2.67 -38.61
N SER A 13 -11.58 -1.99 -37.70
CA SER A 13 -11.11 -0.71 -37.19
C SER A 13 -9.91 -0.93 -36.30
N GLU A 14 -8.76 -0.32 -36.64
CA GLU A 14 -7.60 -0.31 -35.75
C GLU A 14 -8.00 0.25 -34.38
N PRO A 15 -7.56 -0.39 -33.28
CA PRO A 15 -7.93 0.05 -31.94
C PRO A 15 -7.33 1.41 -31.65
N ARG A 16 -8.13 2.29 -31.07
CA ARG A 16 -7.70 3.64 -30.73
C ARG A 16 -6.86 3.62 -29.46
N ASN A 17 -6.13 4.71 -29.25
CA ASN A 17 -5.45 4.94 -27.98
C ASN A 17 -6.46 4.91 -26.82
N PRO A 18 -6.08 4.34 -25.66
CA PRO A 18 -6.94 4.36 -24.48
C PRO A 18 -7.33 5.80 -24.11
N LYS A 19 -8.51 5.97 -23.51
CA LYS A 19 -8.90 7.25 -22.94
C LYS A 19 -7.99 7.62 -21.77
N GLU A 20 -7.98 8.89 -21.42
CA GLU A 20 -7.23 9.41 -20.29
C GLU A 20 -7.79 8.87 -18.96
N PRO A 21 -6.94 8.45 -18.00
CA PRO A 21 -7.38 8.08 -16.66
C PRO A 21 -8.21 9.20 -16.00
N GLN A 22 -9.28 8.84 -15.30
CA GLN A 22 -10.22 9.84 -14.78
C GLN A 22 -10.09 10.00 -13.27
N ASN A 23 -10.58 11.14 -12.76
CA ASN A 23 -10.76 11.41 -11.33
C ASN A 23 -9.53 11.13 -10.46
N LEU A 24 -8.43 11.83 -10.74
CA LEU A 24 -7.22 11.74 -9.93
C LEU A 24 -7.50 12.29 -8.51
N THR A 25 -7.42 11.41 -7.52
CA THR A 25 -7.72 11.75 -6.13
C THR A 25 -6.54 11.42 -5.22
N LEU A 26 -6.39 12.22 -4.16
CA LEU A 26 -5.34 12.10 -3.17
C LEU A 26 -5.96 11.75 -1.82
N SER A 27 -5.34 10.83 -1.08
CA SER A 27 -5.83 10.40 0.24
C SER A 27 -4.76 9.69 1.05
N GLY A 28 -4.99 9.57 2.36
CA GLY A 28 -4.11 8.83 3.27
C GLY A 28 -2.71 9.43 3.34
N ALA A 29 -2.62 10.76 3.35
CA ALA A 29 -1.35 11.45 3.53
C ALA A 29 -0.82 11.19 4.95
N ARG A 30 0.48 10.91 5.06
CA ARG A 30 1.16 10.64 6.33
C ARG A 30 2.65 10.95 6.26
N LEU A 31 3.22 11.37 7.38
CA LEU A 31 4.66 11.46 7.53
C LEU A 31 5.22 10.13 8.03
N VAL A 32 6.34 9.70 7.43
CA VAL A 32 7.09 8.52 7.84
C VAL A 32 8.57 8.89 7.79
N GLY A 33 9.23 8.97 8.95
CA GLY A 33 10.62 9.41 9.03
C GLY A 33 10.84 10.81 8.45
N GLY A 34 9.92 11.75 8.71
CA GLY A 34 9.98 13.13 8.20
C GLY A 34 9.68 13.31 6.71
N LYS A 35 9.53 12.22 5.94
CA LYS A 35 9.13 12.28 4.53
C LYS A 35 7.64 11.99 4.36
N LEU A 36 7.02 12.66 3.42
CA LEU A 36 5.60 12.54 3.12
C LEU A 36 5.33 11.32 2.23
N ARG A 37 4.29 10.58 2.57
CA ARG A 37 3.67 9.54 1.75
C ARG A 37 2.21 9.86 1.51
N ILE A 38 1.71 9.63 0.30
CA ILE A 38 0.31 9.90 -0.08
C ILE A 38 -0.15 8.94 -1.16
N ASN A 39 -1.44 8.56 -1.13
CA ASN A 39 -2.02 7.69 -2.16
C ASN A 39 -2.60 8.52 -3.30
N LEU A 40 -2.17 8.24 -4.53
CA LEU A 40 -2.76 8.72 -5.76
C LEU A 40 -3.68 7.64 -6.33
N ARG A 41 -4.96 7.94 -6.49
CA ARG A 41 -5.99 7.07 -7.08
C ARG A 41 -6.47 7.63 -8.41
N TRP A 42 -6.88 6.74 -9.29
CA TRP A 42 -7.53 7.10 -10.55
C TRP A 42 -8.63 6.08 -10.88
N ILE A 43 -9.48 6.42 -11.84
CA ILE A 43 -10.46 5.51 -12.43
C ILE A 43 -9.86 4.97 -13.73
N LYS A 44 -9.99 3.65 -13.91
CA LYS A 44 -9.57 2.96 -15.13
C LYS A 44 -10.30 3.58 -16.34
N PRO A 45 -9.56 4.01 -17.38
CA PRO A 45 -10.19 4.60 -18.55
C PRO A 45 -10.85 3.56 -19.45
N ALA A 46 -11.81 4.01 -20.26
CA ALA A 46 -12.33 3.24 -21.38
C ALA A 46 -11.24 3.00 -22.44
N SER A 47 -11.23 1.81 -23.02
CA SER A 47 -10.22 1.40 -24.00
C SER A 47 -10.76 0.29 -24.91
N ASP A 48 -10.48 0.37 -26.20
CA ASP A 48 -10.88 -0.63 -27.20
C ASP A 48 -10.14 -1.98 -26.99
N VAL A 49 -8.94 -1.91 -26.38
CA VAL A 49 -8.09 -3.06 -26.01
C VAL A 49 -7.78 -3.01 -24.51
N PRO A 50 -7.66 -4.16 -23.80
CA PRO A 50 -7.34 -4.16 -22.37
C PRO A 50 -6.07 -3.37 -22.04
N ILE A 51 -6.16 -2.51 -21.02
CA ILE A 51 -4.99 -1.84 -20.44
C ILE A 51 -4.00 -2.90 -19.97
N THR A 52 -2.73 -2.71 -20.30
CA THR A 52 -1.62 -3.57 -19.90
C THR A 52 -0.97 -3.06 -18.61
N PHE A 53 -0.75 -1.75 -18.51
CA PHE A 53 -0.21 -1.09 -17.33
C PHE A 53 -0.50 0.42 -17.33
N TYR A 54 -0.25 1.06 -16.20
CA TYR A 54 -0.22 2.52 -16.05
C TYR A 54 1.22 2.99 -15.81
N LYS A 55 1.54 4.19 -16.28
CA LYS A 55 2.74 4.92 -15.86
C LYS A 55 2.33 6.09 -14.98
N VAL A 56 2.80 6.10 -13.74
CA VAL A 56 2.63 7.20 -12.79
C VAL A 56 3.89 8.05 -12.84
N PHE A 57 3.75 9.36 -12.98
CA PHE A 57 4.84 10.33 -13.00
C PHE A 57 4.66 11.33 -11.86
N TRP A 58 5.75 11.75 -11.24
CA TRP A 58 5.72 12.86 -10.29
C TRP A 58 7.02 13.66 -10.35
N SER A 59 6.90 14.98 -10.25
CA SER A 59 8.04 15.87 -10.13
C SER A 59 7.73 16.99 -9.13
N ARG A 60 8.78 17.50 -8.49
CA ARG A 60 8.68 18.72 -7.69
C ARG A 60 8.56 19.90 -8.65
N ARG A 61 7.60 20.79 -8.39
CA ARG A 61 7.50 22.07 -9.09
C ARG A 61 8.48 23.03 -8.44
N ILE A 62 9.39 23.57 -9.25
CA ILE A 62 10.33 24.61 -8.83
C ILE A 62 9.68 25.95 -9.19
N HIS A 63 9.61 26.88 -8.24
CA HIS A 63 9.18 28.25 -8.49
C HIS A 63 10.44 29.10 -8.61
N GLY A 64 10.73 29.61 -9.81
CA GLY A 64 11.87 30.50 -10.06
C GLY A 64 12.56 30.28 -11.42
N PRO A 65 13.36 31.25 -11.91
CA PRO A 65 14.18 31.10 -13.10
C PRO A 65 15.45 30.32 -12.75
N THR A 66 15.32 29.06 -12.40
CA THR A 66 16.46 28.16 -12.20
C THR A 66 16.50 27.19 -13.36
N ASN A 67 17.64 27.14 -14.06
CA ASN A 67 17.96 26.21 -15.14
C ASN A 67 18.03 24.73 -14.69
N ASP A 68 17.50 24.41 -13.51
CA ASP A 68 17.47 23.07 -12.96
C ASP A 68 16.46 22.23 -13.73
N SER A 69 16.99 21.26 -14.47
CA SER A 69 16.17 20.23 -15.11
C SER A 69 15.22 19.62 -14.07
N VAL A 70 13.91 19.71 -14.33
CA VAL A 70 12.89 19.18 -13.43
C VAL A 70 13.01 17.66 -13.43
N LEU A 71 13.54 17.10 -12.34
CA LEU A 71 13.66 15.65 -12.20
C LEU A 71 12.26 15.02 -12.14
N VAL A 72 11.91 14.27 -13.19
CA VAL A 72 10.63 13.55 -13.30
C VAL A 72 10.83 12.10 -12.92
N TYR A 73 10.31 11.72 -11.76
CA TYR A 73 10.24 10.32 -11.35
C TYR A 73 9.05 9.63 -12.01
N HIS A 74 9.17 8.32 -12.24
CA HIS A 74 8.05 7.54 -12.71
C HIS A 74 8.06 6.11 -12.18
N ARG A 75 6.88 5.48 -12.19
CA ARG A 75 6.70 4.07 -11.84
C ARG A 75 5.68 3.42 -12.77
N THR A 76 5.98 2.19 -13.20
CA THR A 76 5.01 1.32 -13.87
C THR A 76 4.14 0.60 -12.84
N VAL A 77 2.83 0.68 -13.03
CA VAL A 77 1.80 0.10 -12.17
C VAL A 77 0.96 -0.87 -13.00
N LEU A 78 0.71 -2.08 -12.50
CA LEU A 78 -0.02 -3.12 -13.24
C LEU A 78 -1.49 -2.72 -13.50
N LYS A 79 -2.10 -3.28 -14.56
CA LYS A 79 -3.46 -2.94 -15.04
C LYS A 79 -4.59 -3.11 -14.02
N ASP A 80 -4.41 -3.99 -13.05
CA ASP A 80 -5.33 -4.32 -11.96
C ASP A 80 -5.27 -3.30 -10.82
N LYS A 81 -4.27 -2.43 -10.82
CA LYS A 81 -4.08 -1.39 -9.81
C LYS A 81 -4.47 -0.03 -10.36
N THR A 82 -5.42 0.63 -9.69
CA THR A 82 -5.83 2.01 -9.96
C THR A 82 -5.43 2.97 -8.85
N CYS A 83 -4.39 2.60 -8.09
CA CYS A 83 -3.87 3.39 -6.99
C CYS A 83 -2.38 3.15 -6.80
N TYR A 84 -1.63 4.19 -6.43
CA TYR A 84 -0.21 4.14 -6.15
C TYR A 84 0.15 5.00 -4.92
N GLU A 85 0.94 4.46 -3.99
CA GLU A 85 1.49 5.23 -2.86
C GLU A 85 2.76 5.94 -3.32
N LEU A 86 2.70 7.26 -3.45
CA LEU A 86 3.87 8.11 -3.63
C LEU A 86 4.62 8.17 -2.29
N LYS A 87 5.93 7.91 -2.33
CA LYS A 87 6.80 7.84 -1.15
C LYS A 87 7.91 8.89 -1.25
N ASN A 88 8.53 9.19 -0.11
CA ASN A 88 9.71 10.04 0.00
C ASN A 88 9.49 11.46 -0.57
N LEU A 89 8.25 11.95 -0.54
CA LEU A 89 7.94 13.32 -0.93
C LEU A 89 8.42 14.27 0.17
N GLU A 90 8.86 15.45 -0.23
CA GLU A 90 9.27 16.50 0.69
C GLU A 90 8.05 17.32 1.11
N PRO A 91 7.85 17.55 2.41
CA PRO A 91 6.87 18.51 2.89
C PRO A 91 7.17 19.91 2.34
N LYS A 92 6.17 20.81 2.39
CA LYS A 92 6.32 22.22 1.98
C LYS A 92 6.72 22.44 0.51
N CYS A 93 6.52 21.44 -0.34
CA CYS A 93 6.83 21.48 -1.77
C CYS A 93 5.56 21.29 -2.60
N GLN A 94 5.52 21.85 -3.81
CA GLN A 94 4.46 21.57 -4.77
C GLN A 94 4.90 20.45 -5.72
N TYR A 95 3.99 19.54 -6.04
CA TYR A 95 4.24 18.41 -6.93
C TYR A 95 3.28 18.41 -8.11
N PHE A 96 3.79 18.03 -9.29
CA PHE A 96 2.98 17.75 -10.47
C PHE A 96 2.88 16.23 -10.65
N LEU A 97 1.68 15.70 -10.49
CA LEU A 97 1.40 14.27 -10.54
C LEU A 97 0.70 13.94 -11.85
N GLN A 98 1.12 12.87 -12.53
CA GLN A 98 0.47 12.44 -13.76
C GLN A 98 0.28 10.92 -13.81
N VAL A 99 -0.76 10.46 -14.52
CA VAL A 99 -1.01 9.04 -14.79
C VAL A 99 -1.32 8.86 -16.28
N GLN A 100 -0.68 7.87 -16.90
CA GLN A 100 -0.91 7.48 -18.28
C GLN A 100 -1.32 6.01 -18.35
N ALA A 101 -2.41 5.70 -19.04
CA ALA A 101 -2.80 4.32 -19.35
C ALA A 101 -2.12 3.84 -20.64
N VAL A 102 -1.72 2.57 -20.66
CA VAL A 102 -1.06 1.95 -21.81
C VAL A 102 -1.70 0.60 -22.11
N ALA A 103 -2.07 0.39 -23.37
CA ALA A 103 -2.47 -0.91 -23.92
C ALA A 103 -1.44 -1.38 -24.96
N LEU A 104 -1.25 -2.70 -25.06
CA LEU A 104 -0.44 -3.33 -26.10
C LEU A 104 -1.36 -4.04 -27.09
N TYR A 105 -1.16 -3.78 -28.38
CA TYR A 105 -1.93 -4.40 -29.45
C TYR A 105 -1.02 -4.68 -30.65
N GLY A 106 -0.91 -5.94 -31.06
CA GLY A 106 -0.10 -6.33 -32.23
C GLY A 106 1.36 -5.85 -32.16
N GLY A 107 1.99 -5.92 -30.98
CA GLY A 107 3.34 -5.40 -30.75
C GLY A 107 3.45 -3.86 -30.64
N ARG A 108 2.39 -3.11 -30.98
CA ARG A 108 2.34 -1.65 -30.87
C ARG A 108 1.87 -1.23 -29.48
N ARG A 109 2.44 -0.13 -28.99
CA ARG A 109 2.07 0.50 -27.73
C ARG A 109 1.09 1.65 -27.96
N LEU A 110 -0.13 1.50 -27.47
CA LEU A 110 -1.18 2.51 -27.51
C LEU A 110 -1.23 3.23 -26.15
N ALA A 111 -0.93 4.52 -26.13
CA ALA A 111 -0.82 5.29 -24.89
C ALA A 111 -1.89 6.40 -24.84
N SER A 112 -2.51 6.56 -23.67
CA SER A 112 -3.46 7.65 -23.45
C SER A 112 -2.77 9.00 -23.33
N ARG A 113 -3.58 10.08 -23.34
CA ARG A 113 -3.17 11.36 -22.74
C ARG A 113 -2.89 11.19 -21.24
N LYS A 114 -2.11 12.10 -20.66
CA LYS A 114 -1.70 12.07 -19.25
C LYS A 114 -2.69 12.86 -18.40
N ALA A 115 -3.43 12.16 -17.56
CA ALA A 115 -4.23 12.79 -16.52
C ALA A 115 -3.29 13.44 -15.51
N SER A 116 -3.57 14.67 -15.08
CA SER A 116 -2.67 15.42 -14.20
C SER A 116 -3.37 16.02 -12.99
N LYS A 117 -2.61 16.18 -11.91
CA LYS A 117 -3.06 16.84 -10.68
C LYS A 117 -1.88 17.53 -10.01
N VAL A 118 -2.09 18.78 -9.62
CA VAL A 118 -1.14 19.52 -8.79
C VAL A 118 -1.43 19.21 -7.33
N PHE A 119 -0.38 18.93 -6.56
CA PHE A 119 -0.46 18.64 -5.14
C PHE A 119 0.42 19.60 -4.35
N ASN A 120 -0.15 20.32 -3.39
CA ASN A 120 0.61 21.11 -2.43
C ASN A 120 0.90 20.25 -1.18
N ALA A 121 2.17 19.89 -0.97
CA ALA A 121 2.58 19.10 0.18
C ALA A 121 2.61 19.90 1.49
N THR A 122 2.40 21.21 1.47
CA THR A 122 2.19 22.01 2.70
C THR A 122 0.87 21.64 3.38
N ASP A 123 -0.18 21.44 2.60
CA ASP A 123 -1.55 21.21 3.10
C ASP A 123 -1.89 19.71 3.17
N TYR A 124 -0.88 18.87 3.33
CA TYR A 124 -1.03 17.41 3.24
C TYR A 124 -2.01 16.86 4.30
N MET A 125 -2.19 17.55 5.42
CA MET A 125 -3.15 17.18 6.47
C MET A 125 -4.60 17.14 5.97
N ALA A 126 -4.95 17.96 4.98
CA ALA A 126 -6.27 17.91 4.35
C ALA A 126 -6.55 16.56 3.67
N PHE A 127 -5.51 15.76 3.41
CA PHE A 127 -5.61 14.43 2.81
C PHE A 127 -5.32 13.30 3.79
N ALA A 128 -5.05 13.60 5.07
CA ALA A 128 -4.82 12.60 6.10
C ALA A 128 -6.12 11.87 6.49
N ASP A 129 -7.21 12.62 6.67
CA ASP A 129 -8.48 12.13 7.26
C ASP A 129 -9.60 11.82 6.26
N VAL A 130 -9.40 12.10 4.96
CA VAL A 130 -10.40 11.88 3.87
C VAL A 130 -10.73 10.40 3.65
N GLY A 131 -10.32 9.51 4.56
CA GLY A 131 -10.72 8.13 4.47
C GLY A 131 -10.37 7.27 5.67
N ARG A 132 -11.08 7.45 6.79
CA ARG A 132 -11.32 6.34 7.74
C ARG A 132 -11.98 5.11 7.07
N ARG A 133 -12.50 5.26 5.85
CA ARG A 133 -12.95 4.17 4.94
C ARG A 133 -12.25 4.14 3.58
N SER A 134 -11.26 5.00 3.31
CA SER A 134 -10.46 4.91 2.09
C SER A 134 -9.55 3.71 2.26
N ARG A 135 -10.05 2.53 1.87
CA ARG A 135 -9.27 1.30 1.75
C ARG A 135 -8.01 1.67 1.01
N ARG A 136 -6.86 1.77 1.71
CA ARG A 136 -5.53 2.12 1.14
C ARG A 136 -5.37 1.49 -0.22
N CYS A 137 -4.64 2.12 -1.15
CA CYS A 137 -4.33 1.55 -2.47
C CYS A 137 -4.29 0.04 -2.35
N GLU A 138 -5.38 -0.61 -2.76
CA GLU A 138 -5.69 -1.93 -2.24
C GLU A 138 -4.58 -2.77 -2.84
N ARG A 139 -3.69 -3.26 -1.97
CA ARG A 139 -2.36 -3.72 -2.37
C ARG A 139 -2.48 -5.12 -2.93
N TYR A 140 -3.38 -5.33 -3.88
CA TYR A 140 -3.53 -6.57 -4.60
C TYR A 140 -2.29 -6.74 -5.46
N HIS A 141 -1.39 -7.61 -5.04
CA HIS A 141 -0.38 -8.18 -5.91
C HIS A 141 -0.64 -9.68 -5.92
N GLY A 142 -1.03 -10.24 -7.07
CA GLY A 142 -1.31 -11.68 -7.19
C GLY A 142 -2.43 -12.19 -6.25
N GLY A 143 -3.40 -11.34 -5.89
CA GLY A 143 -4.46 -11.70 -4.93
C GLY A 143 -4.09 -11.58 -3.46
N LEU A 144 -2.83 -11.34 -3.11
CA LEU A 144 -2.40 -11.09 -1.73
C LEU A 144 -2.92 -9.73 -1.22
N HIS A 145 -3.62 -9.70 -0.09
CA HIS A 145 -4.12 -8.49 0.54
C HIS A 145 -4.39 -8.65 2.05
N VAL A 146 -4.54 -7.52 2.74
CA VAL A 146 -4.95 -7.50 4.16
C VAL A 146 -6.48 -7.58 4.23
N ARG A 147 -7.00 -8.70 4.73
CA ARG A 147 -8.45 -8.91 4.92
C ARG A 147 -8.98 -8.23 6.18
N ARG A 148 -8.20 -8.23 7.27
CA ARG A 148 -8.61 -7.63 8.55
C ARG A 148 -7.39 -7.14 9.32
N MET A 149 -7.54 -6.02 10.04
CA MET A 149 -6.59 -5.50 11.01
C MET A 149 -7.32 -5.25 12.32
N ILE A 150 -6.80 -5.79 13.42
CA ILE A 150 -7.37 -5.66 14.77
C ILE A 150 -6.27 -5.09 15.67
N CYS A 151 -6.57 -4.03 16.40
CA CYS A 151 -5.69 -3.54 17.47
C CYS A 151 -6.25 -4.00 18.82
N HIS A 152 -5.39 -4.55 19.69
CA HIS A 152 -5.73 -4.87 21.07
C HIS A 152 -4.57 -4.48 21.99
N CYS A 153 -4.80 -3.55 22.91
CA CYS A 153 -3.80 -3.10 23.89
C CYS A 153 -2.46 -2.64 23.29
N GLY A 154 -2.46 -2.02 22.11
CA GLY A 154 -1.23 -1.57 21.41
C GLY A 154 -0.57 -2.64 20.54
N ASP A 155 -1.06 -3.89 20.58
CA ASP A 155 -0.64 -4.95 19.65
C ASP A 155 -1.57 -4.98 18.42
N VAL A 156 -0.98 -4.96 17.23
CA VAL A 156 -1.71 -5.04 15.96
C VAL A 156 -1.64 -6.45 15.40
N LYS A 157 -2.82 -7.04 15.17
CA LYS A 157 -3.00 -8.31 14.48
C LYS A 157 -3.55 -8.08 13.07
N VAL A 158 -2.93 -8.70 12.07
CA VAL A 158 -3.32 -8.58 10.66
C VAL A 158 -3.59 -9.95 10.07
N ARG A 159 -4.74 -10.10 9.40
CA ARG A 159 -5.05 -11.29 8.60
C ARG A 159 -4.76 -11.03 7.14
N LEU A 160 -3.75 -11.73 6.63
CA LEU A 160 -3.39 -11.80 5.21
C LEU A 160 -4.20 -12.89 4.52
N VAL A 161 -4.57 -12.65 3.26
CA VAL A 161 -5.23 -13.62 2.38
C VAL A 161 -4.63 -13.49 0.98
N TRP A 162 -4.40 -14.59 0.29
CA TRP A 162 -3.94 -14.65 -1.10
C TRP A 162 -4.69 -15.70 -1.90
N SER A 163 -4.54 -15.67 -3.22
CA SER A 163 -5.14 -16.65 -4.12
C SER A 163 -4.52 -18.03 -3.92
N ILE A 164 -5.35 -19.07 -3.97
CA ILE A 164 -4.89 -20.45 -3.95
C ILE A 164 -4.23 -20.74 -5.31
N ASP A 165 -3.05 -21.33 -5.27
CA ASP A 165 -2.41 -21.94 -6.42
C ASP A 165 -2.62 -23.46 -6.33
N GLN A 166 -3.16 -24.07 -7.38
CA GLN A 166 -3.51 -25.49 -7.40
C GLN A 166 -2.27 -26.39 -7.31
N ASP A 167 -1.12 -25.89 -7.76
CA ASP A 167 0.14 -26.64 -7.77
C ASP A 167 0.97 -26.40 -6.49
N ALA A 168 0.60 -25.42 -5.67
CA ALA A 168 1.33 -25.07 -4.46
C ALA A 168 0.86 -25.91 -3.25
N LYS A 169 1.81 -26.65 -2.64
CA LYS A 169 1.54 -27.43 -1.42
C LYS A 169 1.55 -26.56 -0.16
N MET A 170 2.45 -25.58 -0.13
CA MET A 170 2.70 -24.72 1.01
C MET A 170 3.07 -23.32 0.54
N TYR A 171 3.02 -22.37 1.47
CA TYR A 171 3.32 -20.97 1.23
C TYR A 171 4.34 -20.50 2.26
N ASN A 172 5.46 -19.93 1.81
CA ASN A 172 6.41 -19.23 2.67
C ASN A 172 6.01 -17.76 2.76
N VAL A 173 5.53 -17.34 3.93
CA VAL A 173 5.18 -15.96 4.22
C VAL A 173 6.36 -15.33 4.96
N SER A 174 7.01 -14.34 4.35
CA SER A 174 8.04 -13.54 4.98
C SER A 174 7.57 -12.10 5.18
N TRP A 175 8.00 -11.47 6.26
CA TRP A 175 7.69 -10.07 6.54
C TRP A 175 8.81 -9.38 7.27
N LYS A 176 8.92 -8.07 7.05
CA LYS A 176 9.86 -7.18 7.74
C LYS A 176 9.20 -5.85 8.03
N GLU A 177 9.74 -5.16 9.02
CA GLU A 177 9.40 -3.78 9.27
C GLU A 177 10.26 -2.87 8.38
N GLU A 178 9.63 -1.93 7.68
CA GLU A 178 10.31 -0.99 6.79
C GLU A 178 10.55 0.36 7.46
N SER A 179 9.62 0.82 8.30
CA SER A 179 9.71 2.15 8.93
C SER A 179 8.64 2.31 10.01
N CYS A 180 8.97 2.98 11.11
CA CYS A 180 8.03 3.36 12.17
C CYS A 180 8.07 4.86 12.45
N SER A 181 6.94 5.40 12.88
CA SER A 181 6.82 6.81 13.26
C SER A 181 7.48 7.15 14.61
N LEU A 182 7.68 6.17 15.49
CA LEU A 182 8.34 6.35 16.80
C LEU A 182 9.81 5.90 16.74
N PRO A 183 10.78 6.77 17.08
CA PRO A 183 12.13 6.33 17.39
C PRO A 183 12.11 5.72 18.81
N TYR A 184 12.30 4.41 18.90
CA TYR A 184 12.52 3.73 20.19
C TYR A 184 13.93 3.11 20.16
N ASP A 185 14.71 3.45 21.18
CA ASP A 185 16.09 3.12 21.55
C ASP A 185 17.10 2.69 20.46
N GLU A 186 18.23 3.41 20.45
CA GLU A 186 19.41 3.25 19.59
C GLU A 186 20.11 1.88 19.66
N ASN A 187 19.61 0.91 20.43
CA ASN A 187 20.36 -0.32 20.71
C ASN A 187 19.76 -1.61 20.14
N SER A 188 18.87 -1.54 19.14
CA SER A 188 18.32 -2.74 18.50
C SER A 188 18.83 -2.94 17.08
N GLN A 189 19.72 -3.92 16.92
CA GLN A 189 20.16 -4.57 15.68
C GLN A 189 19.01 -5.19 14.84
N SER A 190 17.75 -4.76 15.04
CA SER A 190 16.52 -5.42 14.58
C SER A 190 15.81 -4.70 13.42
N ARG A 191 16.26 -3.53 12.96
CA ARG A 191 15.57 -2.75 11.90
C ARG A 191 15.47 -3.46 10.54
N ASN A 192 16.10 -4.62 10.36
CA ASN A 192 16.08 -5.42 9.12
C ASN A 192 15.80 -6.91 9.34
N ARG A 193 15.28 -7.32 10.50
CA ARG A 193 15.01 -8.74 10.74
C ARG A 193 13.80 -9.19 9.90
N ILE A 194 14.08 -9.96 8.86
CA ILE A 194 13.03 -10.65 8.08
C ILE A 194 12.57 -11.85 8.90
N LEU A 195 11.31 -11.80 9.34
CA LEU A 195 10.62 -12.92 9.95
C LEU A 195 9.95 -13.73 8.84
N TRP A 196 9.80 -15.04 9.04
CA TRP A 196 9.14 -15.89 8.07
C TRP A 196 8.41 -17.05 8.73
N LYS A 197 7.43 -17.61 8.02
CA LYS A 197 6.70 -18.81 8.42
C LYS A 197 6.15 -19.54 7.21
N VAL A 198 6.26 -20.86 7.22
CA VAL A 198 5.62 -21.73 6.24
C VAL A 198 4.22 -22.11 6.71
N VAL A 199 3.23 -21.99 5.83
CA VAL A 199 1.82 -22.31 6.10
C VAL A 199 1.22 -23.10 4.94
N GLN A 200 0.22 -23.93 5.23
CA GLN A 200 -0.51 -24.71 4.22
C GLN A 200 -1.80 -24.00 3.76
N THR A 201 -2.27 -23.01 4.52
CA THR A 201 -3.51 -22.30 4.24
C THR A 201 -3.26 -21.04 3.40
N PRO A 202 -4.20 -20.61 2.53
CA PRO A 202 -4.08 -19.39 1.71
C PRO A 202 -4.32 -18.09 2.50
N HIS A 203 -4.01 -18.13 3.80
CA HIS A 203 -4.15 -17.02 4.71
C HIS A 203 -3.20 -17.19 5.89
N TYR A 204 -2.82 -16.06 6.50
CA TYR A 204 -1.99 -16.07 7.68
C TYR A 204 -2.27 -14.87 8.60
N ASP A 205 -2.25 -15.13 9.90
CA ASP A 205 -2.45 -14.12 10.94
C ASP A 205 -1.09 -13.65 11.47
N LEU A 206 -0.65 -12.48 11.01
CA LEU A 206 0.48 -11.76 11.61
C LEU A 206 0.06 -11.17 12.95
N ARG A 207 0.92 -11.32 13.97
CA ARG A 207 0.70 -10.88 15.36
C ARG A 207 1.92 -10.11 15.85
N HIS A 208 1.79 -9.41 16.98
CA HIS A 208 2.90 -8.69 17.60
C HIS A 208 3.47 -7.59 16.68
N LEU A 209 2.58 -6.99 15.86
CA LEU A 209 2.97 -5.87 15.00
C LEU A 209 2.83 -4.57 15.78
N ARG A 210 3.83 -3.71 15.66
CA ARG A 210 3.84 -2.41 16.30
C ARG A 210 2.88 -1.47 15.59
N GLN A 211 2.20 -0.62 16.37
CA GLN A 211 1.41 0.47 15.81
C GLN A 211 2.30 1.50 15.12
N ASP A 212 1.72 2.22 14.16
CA ASP A 212 2.37 3.28 13.40
C ASP A 212 3.67 2.85 12.70
N CYS A 213 3.71 1.57 12.30
CA CYS A 213 4.81 0.98 11.56
C CYS A 213 4.34 0.47 10.19
N THR A 214 5.19 0.62 9.19
CA THR A 214 5.01 0.06 7.85
C THR A 214 5.75 -1.27 7.78
N TYR A 215 5.03 -2.33 7.43
CA TYR A 215 5.55 -3.67 7.20
C TYR A 215 5.55 -3.99 5.71
N SER A 216 6.54 -4.75 5.25
CA SER A 216 6.57 -5.38 3.93
C SER A 216 6.41 -6.88 4.12
N VAL A 217 5.55 -7.49 3.32
CA VAL A 217 5.22 -8.91 3.34
C VAL A 217 5.43 -9.47 1.95
N ASN A 218 6.00 -10.66 1.88
CA ASN A 218 6.15 -11.42 0.66
C ASN A 218 5.66 -12.86 0.87
N VAL A 219 4.92 -13.39 -0.08
CA VAL A 219 4.41 -14.77 -0.07
C VAL A 219 4.96 -15.49 -1.29
N ARG A 220 5.66 -16.60 -1.06
CA ARG A 220 6.18 -17.48 -2.12
C ARG A 220 5.49 -18.82 -2.06
N ASN A 221 5.08 -19.32 -3.22
CA ASN A 221 4.55 -20.67 -3.35
C ASN A 221 5.71 -21.67 -3.22
N ILE A 222 5.48 -22.74 -2.48
CA ILE A 222 6.37 -23.90 -2.37
C ILE A 222 5.69 -25.04 -3.12
N TYR A 223 6.28 -25.40 -4.25
CA TYR A 223 5.86 -26.51 -5.10
C TYR A 223 6.56 -27.80 -4.67
N ALA A 224 5.98 -28.95 -5.03
CA ALA A 224 6.56 -30.26 -4.72
C ALA A 224 7.76 -30.63 -5.61
N GLY A 225 7.97 -29.91 -6.72
CA GLY A 225 9.07 -30.13 -7.66
C GLY A 225 10.01 -28.92 -7.79
N GLU A 226 10.93 -28.95 -8.76
CA GLU A 226 11.98 -27.93 -8.96
C GLU A 226 11.48 -26.56 -9.44
N ARG A 227 10.16 -26.36 -9.57
CA ARG A 227 9.60 -25.07 -9.95
C ARG A 227 9.85 -24.10 -8.80
N ARG A 228 10.70 -23.09 -9.03
CA ARG A 228 10.93 -22.00 -8.08
C ARG A 228 10.16 -20.77 -8.52
N ASP A 229 9.34 -20.25 -7.63
CA ASP A 229 8.76 -18.93 -7.79
C ASP A 229 9.86 -17.89 -7.52
N GLU A 230 10.49 -17.38 -8.57
CA GLU A 230 11.58 -16.40 -8.44
C GLU A 230 11.08 -15.10 -7.77
N HIS A 231 9.84 -14.70 -8.06
CA HIS A 231 9.24 -13.47 -7.58
C HIS A 231 7.87 -13.75 -6.94
N GLY A 232 7.88 -13.96 -5.62
CA GLY A 232 6.65 -14.10 -4.82
C GLY A 232 5.75 -12.86 -4.86
N SER A 233 4.53 -13.01 -4.37
CA SER A 233 3.60 -11.89 -4.24
C SER A 233 3.94 -11.04 -3.04
N SER A 234 4.19 -9.75 -3.24
CA SER A 234 4.55 -8.82 -2.16
C SER A 234 3.54 -7.70 -1.96
N ILE A 235 3.31 -7.35 -0.69
CA ILE A 235 2.50 -6.20 -0.27
C ILE A 235 3.22 -5.47 0.84
N GLU A 236 2.99 -4.17 0.96
CA GLU A 236 3.33 -3.45 2.19
C GLU A 236 2.06 -3.22 3.03
N PHE A 237 2.12 -2.82 4.29
CA PHE A 237 0.99 -2.21 4.99
C PHE A 237 1.40 -1.45 6.21
N PHE A 238 0.64 -0.40 6.52
CA PHE A 238 0.85 0.40 7.70
C PHE A 238 -0.04 -0.14 8.83
N ALA A 239 0.52 -0.48 9.98
CA ALA A 239 -0.23 -0.96 11.11
C ALA A 239 -0.93 0.24 11.78
N ILE A 240 -2.14 0.56 11.34
CA ILE A 240 -2.99 1.56 11.99
C ILE A 240 -3.55 0.92 13.25
N GLY A 241 -2.77 1.00 14.31
CA GLY A 241 -3.09 0.43 15.60
C GLY A 241 -3.37 1.54 16.58
N CYS A 242 -4.62 1.61 17.07
CA CYS A 242 -4.93 2.30 18.31
C CYS A 242 -4.80 3.85 18.29
N GLN A 243 -5.38 4.54 17.30
CA GLN A 243 -5.95 5.86 17.59
C GLN A 243 -7.23 5.63 18.40
N GLN A 244 -7.14 5.80 19.72
CA GLN A 244 -8.33 6.03 20.53
C GLN A 244 -9.04 7.25 19.95
N ASP A 245 -10.27 7.05 19.45
CA ASP A 245 -11.26 8.12 19.35
C ASP A 245 -11.39 8.75 20.73
N ARG A 246 -10.60 9.81 20.98
CA ARG A 246 -10.67 10.56 22.23
C ARG A 246 -11.76 11.62 22.21
N GLU A 247 -12.50 11.79 21.11
CA GLU A 247 -13.45 12.91 20.98
C GLU A 247 -14.87 12.62 20.48
N GLU A 248 -15.30 11.36 20.27
CA GLU A 248 -16.66 11.13 19.70
C GLU A 248 -17.60 10.19 20.46
N LYS A 249 -17.41 9.98 21.77
CA LYS A 249 -18.40 9.28 22.63
C LYS A 249 -18.53 9.81 24.06
N ARG A 250 -18.42 11.13 24.27
CA ARG A 250 -19.01 11.74 25.47
C ARG A 250 -20.52 11.82 25.20
N TRP A 251 -21.30 11.04 25.96
CA TRP A 251 -22.76 10.91 25.89
C TRP A 251 -23.33 9.94 24.86
N LYS A 252 -23.15 8.63 25.04
CA LYS A 252 -24.28 7.66 24.97
C LYS A 252 -23.97 6.42 25.81
N TYR A 253 -24.67 6.34 26.93
CA TYR A 253 -25.03 5.15 27.70
C TYR A 253 -23.92 4.28 28.28
N SER A 254 -23.79 4.42 29.60
CA SER A 254 -23.58 3.34 30.57
C SER A 254 -24.07 1.97 30.06
N SER A 255 -23.18 0.97 30.07
CA SER A 255 -23.43 -0.42 30.49
C SER A 255 -22.55 -1.43 29.74
N LYS A 256 -21.68 -2.08 30.54
CA LYS A 256 -21.16 -3.46 30.43
C LYS A 256 -19.94 -3.78 29.54
N LYS A 257 -18.89 -4.19 30.28
CA LYS A 257 -17.74 -5.06 29.96
C LYS A 257 -16.68 -4.50 29.00
N GLY A 258 -15.91 -3.53 29.51
CA GLY A 258 -14.59 -3.23 28.97
C GLY A 258 -13.57 -4.28 29.41
N ALA A 259 -12.98 -5.01 28.46
CA ALA A 259 -11.73 -5.73 28.70
C ALA A 259 -10.64 -4.70 29.00
N GLN A 260 -10.38 -4.44 30.28
CA GLN A 260 -9.31 -3.54 30.71
C GLN A 260 -7.96 -4.20 30.43
N CYS A 261 -7.17 -3.59 29.56
CA CYS A 261 -5.75 -3.88 29.42
C CYS A 261 -5.05 -3.52 30.73
N LYS A 262 -4.74 -4.50 31.58
CA LYS A 262 -3.90 -4.28 32.77
C LYS A 262 -2.47 -4.00 32.30
N LYS A 263 -1.93 -2.84 32.62
CA LYS A 263 -0.49 -2.57 32.52
C LYS A 263 0.22 -3.53 33.47
N LYS A 264 1.11 -4.39 32.97
CA LYS A 264 2.04 -5.11 33.84
C LYS A 264 2.97 -4.05 34.45
N THR A 265 2.80 -3.78 35.73
CA THR A 265 3.80 -3.07 36.54
C THR A 265 4.95 -4.03 36.78
N ASP A 266 6.14 -3.68 36.31
CA ASP A 266 7.38 -4.36 36.67
C ASP A 266 7.57 -4.30 38.20
N ARG A 267 7.41 -5.44 38.86
CA ARG A 267 7.81 -5.59 40.26
C ARG A 267 9.30 -5.80 40.31
N ASN A 268 10.04 -4.73 40.58
CA ASN A 268 11.40 -4.78 41.09
C ASN A 268 11.47 -5.76 42.27
N ARG A 269 12.20 -6.85 42.10
CA ARG A 269 12.58 -7.75 43.20
C ARG A 269 14.00 -7.37 43.61
N LYS A 270 14.11 -6.52 44.64
CA LYS A 270 15.35 -6.35 45.40
C LYS A 270 15.71 -7.72 46.00
N TYR A 271 16.89 -8.24 45.66
CA TYR A 271 17.54 -9.26 46.46
C TYR A 271 18.47 -8.54 47.43
N SER A 272 18.21 -8.75 48.72
CA SER A 272 19.06 -8.37 49.84
C SER A 272 20.23 -9.36 49.95
N GLU A 273 21.42 -8.80 50.16
CA GLU A 273 22.61 -9.50 50.64
C GLU A 273 22.33 -10.24 51.95
N ALA A 274 22.89 -11.44 52.08
CA ALA A 274 23.22 -12.05 53.36
C ALA A 274 24.54 -12.81 53.18
N THR A 275 25.56 -12.28 53.84
CA THR A 275 26.84 -12.89 54.18
C THR A 275 26.65 -14.14 55.04
N ASP A 276 27.41 -15.18 54.72
CA ASP A 276 28.31 -15.88 55.66
C ASP A 276 29.44 -16.54 54.86
#